data_AF-X1H0H6-F1
#
_entry.id   AF-X1H0H6-F1
#
_cell.length_a   1.000
_cell.length_b   1.000
_cell.length_c   1.000
_cell.angle_alpha   90.00
_cell.angle_beta   90.00
_cell.angle_gamma   90.00
#
_symmetry.space_group_name_H-M   'P 1'
#
loop_
_entity.id
_entity.type
_entity.pdbx_description
1 polymer ?
#
loop_
_entity_poly.entity_id
_entity_poly.type
_entity_poly.pdbx_seq_one_letter_code
_entity_poly.pdbx_strand_id
1 'polypeptide(L)'
;PLTGDARKFVQKEKRKKEKKMSALFEIPGVTEGRALGLLLVVAIFVIVYYYLKSGKIPYIRRVAGLDAIEEAVGRSAEMGKPVMSTIGIDGFNYWTLSALTILEHVSRDCVKKGCRILVPTGGGDSSYIVRPVAEEIVKDAYMLGGIPEEYRPEDLPFLSGQQYAYTGGVVGILQRTRPGACIMVGGHHSEAMNIAETAVLEDPSPRFSPDEVKTPFELRMNG
;
A
#
# COMPACT_ATOMS: atom_id res chain seq x y z
N PRO A 1 -58.75 19.33 -35.69
CA PRO A 1 -59.17 19.71 -34.32
C PRO A 1 -59.77 18.50 -33.58
N LEU A 2 -58.94 17.76 -32.85
CA LEU A 2 -59.39 16.68 -31.97
C LEU A 2 -60.32 17.28 -30.90
N THR A 3 -61.57 16.81 -30.87
CA THR A 3 -62.62 17.17 -29.91
C THR A 3 -62.09 17.04 -28.48
N GLY A 4 -62.48 17.98 -27.60
CA GLY A 4 -61.90 18.15 -26.26
C GLY A 4 -61.86 16.87 -25.40
N ASP A 5 -62.74 15.90 -25.66
CA ASP A 5 -62.78 14.62 -24.95
C ASP A 5 -61.69 13.63 -25.36
N ALA A 6 -61.25 13.63 -26.62
CA ALA A 6 -60.19 12.74 -27.10
C ALA A 6 -58.83 13.10 -26.46
N ARG A 7 -58.57 14.40 -26.24
CA ARG A 7 -57.34 14.86 -25.54
C ARG A 7 -57.33 14.43 -24.08
N LYS A 8 -58.47 14.51 -23.39
CA LYS A 8 -58.59 14.06 -22.00
C LYS A 8 -58.39 12.55 -21.87
N PHE A 9 -58.86 11.76 -22.83
CA PHE A 9 -58.66 10.31 -22.83
C PHE A 9 -57.18 9.92 -23.02
N VAL A 10 -56.49 10.52 -23.98
CA VAL A 10 -55.07 10.27 -24.24
C VAL A 10 -54.21 10.69 -23.03
N GLN A 11 -54.54 11.80 -22.38
CA GLN A 11 -53.82 12.26 -21.19
C GLN A 11 -54.10 11.39 -19.96
N LYS A 12 -55.30 10.84 -19.85
CA LYS A 12 -55.67 9.88 -18.80
C LYS A 12 -54.96 8.54 -19.01
N GLU A 13 -54.84 8.06 -20.26
CA GLU A 13 -54.06 6.86 -20.57
C GLU A 13 -52.56 7.04 -20.35
N LYS A 14 -51.98 8.19 -20.73
CA LYS A 14 -50.57 8.51 -20.44
C LYS A 14 -50.28 8.50 -18.95
N ARG A 15 -51.11 9.19 -18.14
CA ARG A 15 -51.00 9.15 -16.67
C ARG A 15 -51.20 7.76 -16.10
N LYS A 16 -52.10 6.95 -16.68
CA LYS A 16 -52.33 5.56 -16.23
C LYS A 16 -51.15 4.65 -16.56
N LYS A 17 -50.48 4.85 -17.71
CA LYS A 17 -49.23 4.17 -18.08
C LYS A 17 -48.06 4.58 -17.19
N GLU A 18 -47.87 5.88 -16.96
CA GLU A 18 -46.81 6.38 -16.04
C GLU A 18 -46.98 5.84 -14.63
N LYS A 19 -48.21 5.88 -14.09
CA LYS A 19 -48.52 5.37 -12.75
C LYS A 19 -48.37 3.84 -12.63
N LYS A 20 -48.57 3.11 -13.73
CA LYS A 20 -48.36 1.65 -13.78
C LYS A 20 -46.87 1.31 -13.91
N MET A 21 -46.08 2.18 -14.53
CA MET A 21 -44.63 2.03 -14.68
C MET A 21 -43.89 2.36 -13.38
N SER A 22 -44.37 3.34 -12.59
CA SER A 22 -43.86 3.62 -11.24
C SER A 22 -44.21 2.51 -10.25
N ALA A 23 -45.44 1.98 -10.31
CA ALA A 23 -45.89 0.91 -9.41
C ALA A 23 -45.23 -0.46 -9.67
N LEU A 24 -44.68 -0.71 -10.87
CA LEU A 24 -43.94 -1.95 -11.16
C LEU A 24 -42.56 -2.00 -10.50
N PHE A 25 -42.07 -0.86 -9.97
CA PHE A 25 -40.74 -0.73 -9.38
C PHE A 25 -40.75 -0.55 -7.85
N GLU A 26 -41.91 -0.60 -7.21
CA GLU A 26 -42.01 -0.59 -5.75
C GLU A 26 -41.74 -1.98 -5.17
N ILE A 27 -40.47 -2.33 -5.06
CA ILE A 27 -40.03 -3.44 -4.21
C ILE A 27 -40.20 -2.98 -2.75
N PRO A 28 -41.01 -3.66 -1.92
CA PRO A 28 -41.25 -3.23 -0.54
C PRO A 28 -39.92 -3.18 0.24
N GLY A 29 -39.56 -1.99 0.73
CA GLY A 29 -38.35 -1.75 1.53
C GLY A 29 -37.26 -0.91 0.86
N VAL A 30 -37.39 -0.55 -0.42
CA VAL A 30 -36.40 0.27 -1.13
C VAL A 30 -36.99 1.64 -1.44
N THR A 31 -36.55 2.68 -0.72
CA THR A 31 -36.95 4.06 -1.01
C THR A 31 -36.49 4.50 -2.40
N GLU A 32 -37.36 5.24 -3.11
CA GLU A 32 -37.05 5.82 -4.44
C GLU A 32 -35.71 6.56 -4.39
N GLY A 33 -34.76 6.13 -5.21
CA GLY A 33 -33.37 6.62 -5.23
C GLY A 33 -32.31 5.62 -4.73
N ARG A 34 -32.67 4.62 -3.93
CA ARG A 34 -31.75 3.55 -3.46
C ARG A 34 -31.81 2.27 -4.29
N ALA A 35 -32.85 2.11 -5.13
CA ALA A 35 -33.02 0.96 -6.01
C ALA A 35 -31.88 0.80 -7.01
N LEU A 36 -31.33 1.91 -7.52
CA LEU A 36 -30.18 1.87 -8.42
C LEU A 36 -28.92 1.35 -7.71
N GLY A 37 -28.67 1.82 -6.48
CA GLY A 37 -27.54 1.37 -5.67
C GLY A 37 -27.65 -0.12 -5.32
N LEU A 38 -28.84 -0.57 -4.92
CA LEU A 38 -29.09 -1.98 -4.65
C LEU A 38 -28.90 -2.83 -5.92
N LEU A 39 -29.41 -2.36 -7.07
CA LEU A 39 -29.25 -3.05 -8.34
C LEU A 39 -27.77 -3.14 -8.76
N LEU A 40 -26.99 -2.08 -8.57
CA LEU A 40 -25.55 -2.10 -8.82
C LEU A 40 -24.81 -3.09 -7.92
N VAL A 41 -25.14 -3.13 -6.62
CA VAL A 41 -24.55 -4.09 -5.68
C VAL A 41 -24.90 -5.54 -6.07
N VAL A 42 -26.16 -5.81 -6.41
CA VAL A 42 -26.60 -7.13 -6.88
C VAL A 42 -25.91 -7.49 -8.20
N ALA A 43 -25.77 -6.54 -9.13
CA ALA A 43 -25.07 -6.77 -10.40
C ALA A 43 -23.58 -7.10 -10.19
N ILE A 44 -22.87 -6.35 -9.34
CA ILE A 44 -21.48 -6.64 -8.98
C ILE A 44 -21.39 -8.02 -8.33
N PHE A 45 -22.30 -8.35 -7.41
CA PHE A 45 -22.33 -9.66 -6.75
C PHE A 45 -22.53 -10.81 -7.74
N VAL A 46 -23.46 -10.67 -8.69
CA VAL A 46 -23.72 -11.68 -9.74
C VAL A 46 -22.50 -11.84 -10.65
N ILE A 47 -21.84 -10.74 -11.03
CA ILE A 47 -20.61 -10.76 -11.83
C ILE A 47 -19.49 -11.48 -11.08
N VAL A 48 -19.23 -11.11 -9.83
CA VAL A 48 -18.20 -11.73 -8.98
C VAL A 48 -18.49 -13.22 -8.77
N TYR A 49 -19.74 -13.58 -8.46
CA TYR A 49 -20.18 -14.97 -8.32
C TYR A 49 -19.99 -15.77 -9.61
N TYR A 50 -20.28 -15.18 -10.77
CA TYR A 50 -20.03 -15.80 -12.06
C TYR A 50 -18.54 -16.07 -12.30
N TYR A 51 -17.66 -15.11 -12.01
CA TYR A 51 -16.21 -15.29 -12.14
C TYR A 51 -15.67 -16.35 -11.16
N LEU A 52 -16.15 -16.38 -9.92
CA LEU A 52 -15.83 -17.41 -8.92
C LEU A 52 -16.25 -18.81 -9.39
N LYS A 53 -17.49 -18.95 -9.89
CA LYS A 53 -18.02 -20.23 -10.38
C LYS A 53 -17.37 -20.69 -11.70
N SER A 54 -16.88 -19.75 -12.51
CA SER A 54 -16.18 -20.03 -13.76
C SER A 54 -14.81 -20.66 -13.56
N GLY A 55 -14.28 -20.70 -12.33
CA GLY A 55 -12.92 -21.18 -12.02
C GLY A 55 -11.81 -20.33 -12.64
N LYS A 56 -12.16 -19.25 -13.34
CA LYS A 56 -11.25 -18.28 -13.93
C LYS A 56 -10.87 -17.28 -12.87
N ILE A 57 -9.99 -17.70 -11.95
CA ILE A 57 -9.36 -16.77 -11.01
C ILE A 57 -8.64 -15.72 -11.86
N PRO A 58 -9.02 -14.44 -11.80
CA PRO A 58 -8.31 -13.41 -12.54
C PRO A 58 -6.85 -13.43 -12.12
N TYR A 59 -5.93 -13.47 -13.08
CA TYR A 59 -4.51 -13.40 -12.81
C TYR A 59 -4.20 -12.03 -12.17
N ILE A 60 -4.00 -12.03 -10.86
CA ILE A 60 -3.53 -10.85 -10.14
C ILE A 60 -2.04 -10.74 -10.42
N ARG A 61 -1.67 -9.77 -11.25
CA ARG A 61 -0.26 -9.46 -11.54
C ARG A 61 0.43 -9.11 -10.22
N ARG A 62 1.56 -9.74 -9.93
CA ARG A 62 2.44 -9.29 -8.85
C ARG A 62 2.84 -7.83 -9.07
N VAL A 63 2.91 -7.07 -7.99
CA VAL A 63 3.35 -5.69 -8.02
C VAL A 63 4.86 -5.72 -8.08
N ALA A 64 5.45 -5.30 -9.20
CA ALA A 64 6.90 -5.35 -9.41
C ALA A 64 7.70 -4.68 -8.27
N GLY A 65 7.14 -3.65 -7.62
CA GLY A 65 7.77 -3.02 -6.46
C GLY A 65 7.86 -3.91 -5.22
N LEU A 66 6.88 -4.79 -4.98
CA LEU A 66 6.93 -5.76 -3.88
C LEU A 66 7.98 -6.84 -4.16
N ASP A 67 8.03 -7.36 -5.39
CA ASP A 67 9.05 -8.35 -5.78
C ASP A 67 10.47 -7.76 -5.63
N ALA A 68 10.66 -6.48 -6.01
CA ALA A 68 11.93 -5.78 -5.85
C ALA A 68 12.33 -5.58 -4.37
N ILE A 69 11.36 -5.39 -3.48
CA ILE A 69 11.61 -5.32 -2.03
C ILE A 69 12.11 -6.67 -1.52
N GLU A 70 11.44 -7.77 -1.88
CA GLU A 70 11.85 -9.12 -1.48
C GLU A 70 13.26 -9.45 -1.99
N GLU A 71 13.60 -9.06 -3.23
CA GLU A 71 14.94 -9.22 -3.79
C GLU A 71 15.97 -8.38 -3.02
N ALA A 72 15.68 -7.10 -2.75
CA ALA A 72 16.58 -6.22 -2.03
C ALA A 72 16.88 -6.72 -0.62
N VAL A 73 15.88 -7.25 0.10
CA VAL A 73 16.05 -7.89 1.40
C VAL A 73 16.92 -9.15 1.28
N GLY A 74 16.70 -9.97 0.23
CA GLY A 74 17.51 -11.15 -0.06
C GLY A 74 18.99 -10.80 -0.24
N ARG A 75 19.29 -9.81 -1.09
CA ARG A 75 20.67 -9.34 -1.30
C ARG A 75 21.28 -8.76 -0.02
N SER A 76 20.50 -8.01 0.77
CA SER A 76 20.98 -7.47 2.05
C SER A 76 21.36 -8.60 3.02
N ALA A 77 20.56 -9.66 3.07
CA ALA A 77 20.85 -10.86 3.87
C ALA A 77 22.12 -11.57 3.40
N GLU A 78 22.30 -11.76 2.08
CA GLU A 78 23.51 -12.35 1.49
C GLU A 78 24.78 -11.54 1.80
N MET A 79 24.68 -10.21 1.83
CA MET A 79 25.78 -9.31 2.20
C MET A 79 26.05 -9.26 3.72
N GLY A 80 25.21 -9.88 4.54
CA GLY A 80 25.28 -9.77 6.00
C GLY A 80 25.05 -8.35 6.51
N LYS A 81 24.28 -7.55 5.77
CA LYS A 81 23.99 -6.14 6.06
C LYS A 81 22.53 -5.97 6.51
N PRO A 82 22.24 -5.00 7.39
CA PRO A 82 20.87 -4.73 7.79
C PRO A 82 20.06 -4.11 6.65
N VAL A 83 18.74 -4.28 6.69
CA VAL A 83 17.78 -3.54 5.88
C VAL A 83 17.29 -2.33 6.67
N MET A 84 17.37 -1.13 6.10
CA MET A 84 16.73 0.04 6.69
C MET A 84 15.35 0.24 6.07
N SER A 85 14.29 0.27 6.88
CA SER A 85 12.93 0.53 6.42
C SER A 85 12.36 1.71 7.17
N THR A 86 11.91 2.74 6.46
CA THR A 86 11.37 3.96 7.08
C THR A 86 9.99 4.32 6.54
N ILE A 87 9.13 4.76 7.46
CA ILE A 87 7.71 5.10 7.24
C ILE A 87 7.47 6.61 7.02
N GLY A 88 8.53 7.43 7.11
CA GLY A 88 8.46 8.88 6.96
C GLY A 88 8.25 9.63 8.26
N ILE A 89 8.10 10.96 8.17
CA ILE A 89 7.92 11.87 9.31
C ILE A 89 6.48 12.31 9.53
N ASP A 90 5.60 12.00 8.58
CA ASP A 90 4.20 12.38 8.65
C ASP A 90 3.46 11.77 9.87
N GLY A 91 2.31 12.37 10.19
CA GLY A 91 1.40 11.83 11.20
C GLY A 91 0.70 10.53 10.76
N PHE A 92 -0.26 10.07 11.56
CA PHE A 92 -1.06 8.90 11.23
C PHE A 92 -2.07 9.21 10.11
N ASN A 93 -1.66 8.99 8.84
CA ASN A 93 -2.47 9.22 7.65
C ASN A 93 -2.48 7.98 6.73
N TYR A 94 -3.12 8.09 5.56
CA TYR A 94 -3.22 6.98 4.61
C TYR A 94 -1.87 6.54 4.01
N TRP A 95 -0.91 7.46 3.86
CA TRP A 95 0.47 7.13 3.45
C TRP A 95 1.18 6.32 4.54
N THR A 96 1.08 6.76 5.79
CA THR A 96 1.69 6.10 6.95
C THR A 96 1.08 4.72 7.18
N LEU A 97 -0.24 4.56 7.06
CA LEU A 97 -0.91 3.25 7.12
C LEU A 97 -0.39 2.29 6.05
N SER A 98 -0.22 2.78 4.82
CA SER A 98 0.35 1.99 3.73
C SER A 98 1.81 1.61 4.03
N ALA A 99 2.59 2.55 4.57
CA ALA A 99 3.98 2.32 4.95
C ALA A 99 4.12 1.29 6.08
N LEU A 100 3.25 1.32 7.09
CA LEU A 100 3.19 0.32 8.16
C LEU A 100 2.84 -1.07 7.62
N THR A 101 1.94 -1.15 6.63
CA THR A 101 1.62 -2.43 5.96
C THR A 101 2.81 -2.99 5.20
N ILE A 102 3.57 -2.12 4.51
CA ILE A 102 4.82 -2.54 3.87
C ILE A 102 5.87 -2.94 4.92
N LEU A 103 5.98 -2.19 6.02
CA LEU A 103 6.90 -2.52 7.11
C LEU A 103 6.61 -3.92 7.67
N GLU A 104 5.34 -4.31 7.83
CA GLU A 104 4.96 -5.64 8.27
C GLU A 104 5.45 -6.73 7.30
N HIS A 105 5.29 -6.50 6.00
CA HIS A 105 5.79 -7.41 4.98
C HIS A 105 7.32 -7.51 4.98
N VAL A 106 8.01 -6.37 5.02
CA VAL A 106 9.48 -6.29 5.06
C VAL A 106 10.04 -6.94 6.33
N SER A 107 9.46 -6.67 7.49
CA SER A 107 9.91 -7.22 8.78
C SER A 107 9.84 -8.74 8.78
N ARG A 108 8.73 -9.32 8.29
CA ARG A 108 8.61 -10.77 8.16
C ARG A 108 9.62 -11.36 7.17
N ASP A 109 9.86 -10.68 6.05
CA ASP A 109 10.79 -11.16 5.04
C ASP A 109 12.24 -11.11 5.54
N CYS A 110 12.61 -10.03 6.25
CA CYS A 110 13.87 -9.91 6.96
C CYS A 110 14.08 -11.05 7.96
N VAL A 111 13.09 -11.29 8.84
CA VAL A 111 13.13 -12.39 9.84
C VAL A 111 13.29 -13.74 9.17
N LYS A 112 12.51 -14.02 8.12
CA LYS A 112 12.60 -15.29 7.36
C LYS A 112 13.98 -15.52 6.73
N LYS A 113 14.63 -14.44 6.29
CA LYS A 113 15.94 -14.48 5.62
C LYS A 113 17.12 -14.28 6.59
N GLY A 114 16.88 -14.15 7.89
CA GLY A 114 17.92 -13.92 8.89
C GLY A 114 18.59 -12.56 8.77
N CYS A 115 17.87 -11.54 8.29
CA CYS A 115 18.37 -10.19 8.11
C CYS A 115 17.88 -9.27 9.24
N ARG A 116 18.80 -8.48 9.81
CA ARG A 116 18.46 -7.43 10.79
C ARG A 116 17.71 -6.29 10.10
N ILE A 117 16.58 -5.86 10.66
CA ILE A 117 15.86 -4.67 10.20
C ILE A 117 16.14 -3.46 11.12
N LEU A 118 16.35 -2.30 10.53
CA LEU A 118 16.48 -1.00 11.20
C LEU A 118 15.30 -0.12 10.78
N VAL A 119 14.54 0.39 11.74
CA VAL A 119 13.32 1.16 11.48
C VAL A 119 13.41 2.51 12.17
N PRO A 120 14.19 3.47 11.62
CA PRO A 120 14.17 4.83 12.14
C PRO A 120 12.76 5.39 11.99
N THR A 121 12.15 5.71 13.13
CA THR A 121 10.85 6.35 13.20
C THR A 121 11.06 7.82 13.52
N GLY A 122 10.30 8.70 12.88
CA GLY A 122 10.31 10.13 13.15
C GLY A 122 8.93 10.58 13.55
N GLY A 123 8.85 11.75 14.17
CA GLY A 123 7.55 12.36 14.40
C GLY A 123 7.50 13.40 15.49
N GLY A 124 6.48 14.25 15.40
CA GLY A 124 6.10 15.20 16.44
C GLY A 124 4.79 14.78 17.09
N ASP A 125 3.99 15.76 17.50
CA ASP A 125 2.77 15.48 18.28
C ASP A 125 1.70 14.66 17.54
N SER A 126 1.72 14.67 16.21
CA SER A 126 0.78 13.95 15.33
C SER A 126 1.18 12.50 15.00
N SER A 127 2.38 12.08 15.42
CA SER A 127 2.96 10.78 15.05
C SER A 127 3.20 9.86 16.26
N TYR A 128 2.74 10.24 17.47
CA TYR A 128 2.98 9.47 18.70
C TYR A 128 2.51 8.02 18.62
N ILE A 129 1.43 7.74 17.89
CA ILE A 129 0.91 6.37 17.71
C ILE A 129 1.70 5.57 16.67
N VAL A 130 2.41 6.25 15.76
CA VAL A 130 3.09 5.61 14.64
C VAL A 130 4.26 4.73 15.13
N ARG A 131 5.06 5.23 16.09
CA ARG A 131 6.18 4.45 16.64
C ARG A 131 5.73 3.19 17.39
N PRO A 132 4.81 3.23 18.37
CA PRO A 132 4.34 2.03 19.05
C PRO A 132 3.79 0.97 18.09
N VAL A 133 3.05 1.40 17.06
CA VAL A 133 2.53 0.47 16.05
C VAL A 133 3.67 -0.15 15.22
N ALA A 134 4.68 0.63 14.83
CA ALA A 134 5.86 0.11 14.15
C ALA A 134 6.65 -0.88 15.03
N GLU A 135 6.80 -0.59 16.33
CA GLU A 135 7.44 -1.48 17.31
C GLU A 135 6.68 -2.80 17.46
N GLU A 136 5.35 -2.74 17.58
CA GLU A 136 4.49 -3.93 17.63
C GLU A 136 4.63 -4.77 16.36
N ILE A 137 4.59 -4.15 15.17
CA ILE A 137 4.75 -4.85 13.89
C ILE A 137 6.09 -5.59 13.81
N VAL A 138 7.20 -4.93 14.16
CA VAL A 138 8.53 -5.56 14.11
C VAL A 138 8.61 -6.67 15.15
N LYS A 139 8.17 -6.40 16.38
CA LYS A 139 8.16 -7.39 17.46
C LYS A 139 7.36 -8.63 17.08
N ASP A 140 6.16 -8.44 16.53
CA ASP A 140 5.29 -9.54 16.09
C ASP A 140 5.94 -10.35 14.97
N ALA A 141 6.68 -9.72 14.06
CA ALA A 141 7.43 -10.45 13.03
C ALA A 141 8.49 -11.38 13.64
N TYR A 142 9.26 -10.91 14.63
CA TYR A 142 10.24 -11.74 15.35
C TYR A 142 9.57 -12.85 16.18
N MET A 143 8.47 -12.54 16.87
CA MET A 143 7.67 -13.50 17.64
C MET A 143 7.13 -14.62 16.75
N LEU A 144 6.50 -14.28 15.63
CA LEU A 144 5.94 -15.24 14.67
C LEU A 144 7.03 -16.02 13.91
N GLY A 145 8.22 -15.44 13.76
CA GLY A 145 9.40 -16.11 13.21
C GLY A 145 10.04 -17.12 14.16
N GLY A 146 9.64 -17.14 15.44
CA GLY A 146 10.17 -18.06 16.45
C GLY A 146 11.54 -17.66 17.02
N ILE A 147 11.97 -16.41 16.81
CA ILE A 147 13.23 -15.85 17.32
C ILE A 147 13.00 -14.54 18.10
N PRO A 148 12.11 -14.54 19.11
CA PRO A 148 11.76 -13.34 19.87
C PRO A 148 12.95 -12.69 20.60
N GLU A 149 13.98 -13.46 20.92
CA GLU A 149 15.22 -13.00 21.56
C GLU A 149 16.10 -12.12 20.65
N GLU A 150 15.91 -12.20 19.33
CA GLU A 150 16.64 -11.34 18.38
C GLU A 150 16.00 -9.96 18.22
N TYR A 151 14.77 -9.76 18.71
CA TYR A 151 14.12 -8.46 18.69
C TYR A 151 14.87 -7.47 19.59
N ARG A 152 15.27 -6.35 18.99
CA ARG A 152 15.96 -5.24 19.67
C ARG A 152 15.15 -3.95 19.53
N PRO A 153 14.62 -3.38 20.62
CA PRO A 153 14.00 -2.06 20.58
C PRO A 153 14.94 -0.96 20.05
N GLU A 154 16.25 -1.12 20.22
CA GLU A 154 17.26 -0.17 19.77
C GLU A 154 17.36 -0.09 18.23
N ASP A 155 16.83 -1.08 17.52
CA ASP A 155 16.74 -1.08 16.06
C ASP A 155 15.63 -0.15 15.53
N LEU A 156 14.82 0.44 16.42
CA LEU A 156 13.76 1.39 16.09
C LEU A 156 14.00 2.77 16.73
N PRO A 157 15.10 3.48 16.42
CA PRO A 157 15.40 4.76 17.04
C PRO A 157 14.31 5.79 16.72
N PHE A 158 13.91 6.55 17.74
CA PHE A 158 12.99 7.66 17.59
C PHE A 158 13.76 8.96 17.33
N LEU A 159 13.50 9.56 16.18
CA LEU A 159 14.13 10.77 15.69
C LEU A 159 13.20 11.98 15.85
N SER A 160 13.76 13.19 15.73
CA SER A 160 13.01 14.44 15.83
C SER A 160 11.87 14.50 14.81
N GLY A 161 10.74 15.10 15.20
CA GLY A 161 9.62 15.43 14.30
C GLY A 161 9.83 16.63 13.39
N GLN A 162 10.99 17.30 13.49
CA GLN A 162 11.35 18.39 12.59
C GLN A 162 12.04 17.83 11.34
N GLN A 163 11.53 18.19 10.16
CA GLN A 163 11.90 17.60 8.85
C GLN A 163 13.41 17.44 8.65
N TYR A 164 14.20 18.51 8.77
CA TYR A 164 15.65 18.43 8.54
C TYR A 164 16.43 17.75 9.67
N ALA A 165 15.92 17.78 10.90
CA ALA A 165 16.53 17.06 12.02
C ALA A 165 16.31 15.55 11.88
N TYR A 166 15.11 15.14 11.43
CA TYR A 166 14.80 13.77 11.04
C TYR A 166 15.75 13.28 9.95
N THR A 167 15.87 14.04 8.85
CA THR A 167 16.78 13.71 7.74
C THR A 167 18.21 13.52 8.22
N GLY A 168 18.74 14.44 9.04
CA GLY A 168 20.08 14.31 9.62
C GLY A 168 20.25 13.04 10.46
N GLY A 169 19.22 12.65 11.21
CA GLY A 169 19.20 11.40 11.97
C GLY A 169 19.26 10.17 11.08
N VAL A 170 18.40 10.11 10.04
CA VAL A 170 18.37 8.99 9.06
C VAL A 170 19.68 8.91 8.28
N VAL A 171 20.19 10.04 7.78
CA VAL A 171 21.49 10.12 7.07
C VAL A 171 22.62 9.63 7.96
N GLY A 172 22.65 10.02 9.23
CA GLY A 172 23.64 9.53 10.18
C GLY A 172 23.55 8.01 10.39
N ILE A 173 22.34 7.44 10.40
CA ILE A 173 22.14 5.99 10.47
C ILE A 173 22.67 5.32 9.21
N LEU A 174 22.34 5.83 8.03
CA LEU A 174 22.84 5.31 6.74
C LEU A 174 24.37 5.24 6.72
N GLN A 175 25.05 6.34 7.07
CA GLN A 175 26.52 6.43 7.06
C GLN A 175 27.20 5.45 8.03
N ARG A 176 26.59 5.21 9.21
CA ARG A 176 27.15 4.31 10.21
C ARG A 176 26.88 2.85 9.91
N THR A 177 25.67 2.54 9.45
CA THR A 177 25.20 1.16 9.33
C THR A 177 25.44 0.57 7.94
N ARG A 178 25.50 1.42 6.90
CA ARG A 178 25.65 1.03 5.49
C ARG A 178 24.74 -0.15 5.13
N PRO A 179 23.41 0.04 5.23
CA PRO A 179 22.46 -1.04 5.03
C PRO A 179 22.55 -1.56 3.59
N GLY A 180 22.29 -2.85 3.39
CA GLY A 180 22.31 -3.48 2.07
C GLY A 180 21.06 -3.17 1.24
N ALA A 181 20.01 -2.65 1.88
CA ALA A 181 18.84 -2.09 1.23
C ALA A 181 18.22 -0.98 2.08
N CYS A 182 17.70 0.05 1.41
CA CYS A 182 16.95 1.14 2.01
C CYS A 182 15.54 1.20 1.41
N ILE A 183 14.53 0.91 2.21
CA ILE A 183 13.12 0.89 1.82
C ILE A 183 12.45 2.12 2.42
N MET A 184 12.00 3.02 1.55
CA MET A 184 11.35 4.27 1.96
C MET A 184 9.92 4.26 1.43
N VAL A 185 8.94 4.18 2.35
CA VAL A 185 7.51 4.25 2.03
C VAL A 185 6.86 5.25 2.98
N GLY A 186 5.86 6.00 2.53
CA GLY A 186 5.18 7.01 3.34
C GLY A 186 5.56 8.44 2.97
N GLY A 187 5.37 9.37 3.91
CA GLY A 187 5.59 10.80 3.70
C GLY A 187 7.04 11.21 3.97
N HIS A 188 7.83 11.39 2.90
CA HIS A 188 9.25 11.75 2.93
C HIS A 188 9.58 13.08 2.21
N HIS A 189 8.58 13.92 1.90
CA HIS A 189 8.70 15.28 1.32
C HIS A 189 10.02 15.59 0.57
N SER A 190 10.85 16.49 1.10
CA SER A 190 12.15 16.85 0.50
C SER A 190 13.28 15.92 0.92
N GLU A 191 13.12 15.24 2.06
CA GLU A 191 14.08 14.33 2.64
C GLU A 191 14.28 13.07 1.81
N ALA A 192 13.29 12.67 1.02
CA ALA A 192 13.38 11.57 0.07
C ALA A 192 14.61 11.68 -0.84
N MET A 193 14.89 12.88 -1.35
CA MET A 193 16.04 13.10 -2.24
C MET A 193 17.37 12.98 -1.49
N ASN A 194 17.48 13.62 -0.33
CA ASN A 194 18.69 13.58 0.49
C ASN A 194 19.00 12.14 0.98
N ILE A 195 17.97 11.43 1.43
CA ILE A 195 18.10 10.05 1.92
C ILE A 195 18.41 9.12 0.74
N ALA A 196 17.77 9.28 -0.42
CA ALA A 196 18.06 8.47 -1.60
C ALA A 196 19.50 8.65 -2.09
N GLU A 197 19.98 9.89 -2.21
CA GLU A 197 21.36 10.16 -2.62
C GLU A 197 22.37 9.56 -1.64
N THR A 198 22.15 9.77 -0.34
CA THR A 198 23.00 9.19 0.70
C THR A 198 22.99 7.66 0.66
N ALA A 199 21.82 7.05 0.49
CA ALA A 199 21.68 5.60 0.43
C ALA A 199 22.46 5.01 -0.75
N VAL A 200 22.45 5.68 -1.91
CA VAL A 200 23.23 5.26 -3.09
C VAL A 200 24.73 5.43 -2.85
N LEU A 201 25.16 6.49 -2.16
CA LEU A 201 26.58 6.72 -1.87
C LEU A 201 27.15 5.73 -0.86
N GLU A 202 26.34 5.31 0.11
CA GLU A 202 26.73 4.37 1.17
C GLU A 202 26.36 2.91 0.85
N ASP A 203 25.79 2.65 -0.34
CA ASP A 203 25.44 1.31 -0.78
C ASP A 203 26.70 0.43 -0.84
N PRO A 204 26.77 -0.66 -0.05
CA PRO A 204 27.90 -1.57 -0.07
C PRO A 204 27.95 -2.44 -1.32
N SER A 205 26.90 -2.45 -2.15
CA SER A 205 26.87 -3.23 -3.39
C SER A 205 27.91 -2.72 -4.40
N PRO A 206 28.46 -3.59 -5.27
CA PRO A 206 29.27 -3.14 -6.39
C PRO A 206 28.47 -2.13 -7.21
N ARG A 207 29.02 -0.93 -7.43
CA ARG A 207 28.35 0.08 -8.26
C ARG A 207 28.01 -0.52 -9.60
N PHE A 208 26.72 -0.61 -9.91
CA PHE A 208 26.23 -1.01 -11.22
C PHE A 208 26.97 -0.20 -12.29
N SER A 209 27.57 -0.88 -13.26
CA SER A 209 27.96 -0.20 -14.48
C SER A 209 26.68 0.26 -15.19
N PRO A 210 26.65 1.44 -15.82
CA PRO A 210 25.46 1.96 -16.52
C PRO A 210 24.86 0.98 -17.55
N ASP A 211 25.65 0.01 -17.99
CA ASP A 211 25.37 -1.04 -18.96
C ASP A 211 24.58 -2.25 -18.40
N GLU A 212 24.40 -2.38 -17.08
CA GLU A 212 23.64 -3.50 -16.49
C GLU A 212 22.17 -3.19 -16.18
N VAL A 213 21.74 -1.93 -16.26
CA VAL A 213 20.33 -1.56 -16.06
C VAL A 213 19.53 -1.91 -17.32
N LYS A 214 19.21 -3.19 -17.49
CA LYS A 214 18.34 -3.64 -18.58
C LYS A 214 16.95 -3.09 -18.39
N THR A 215 16.49 -2.33 -19.37
CA THR A 215 15.10 -1.85 -19.37
C THR A 215 14.15 -3.05 -19.45
N PRO A 216 12.89 -2.94 -18.95
CA PRO A 216 11.89 -4.01 -19.09
C PRO A 216 11.66 -4.45 -20.55
N PHE A 217 12.06 -3.63 -21.52
CA PHE A 217 12.03 -3.93 -22.94
C PHE A 217 13.15 -4.91 -23.38
N GLU A 218 14.36 -4.76 -22.84
CA GLU A 218 15.51 -5.62 -23.19
C GLU A 218 15.41 -7.03 -22.59
N LEU A 219 14.82 -7.15 -21.40
CA LEU A 219 14.53 -8.46 -20.78
C LEU A 219 13.51 -9.28 -21.58
N ARG A 220 12.70 -8.63 -22.44
CA ARG A 220 11.67 -9.27 -23.26
C ARG A 220 12.17 -9.75 -24.63
N MET A 221 13.34 -9.27 -25.07
CA MET A 221 13.94 -9.64 -26.37
C MET A 221 14.88 -10.84 -26.28
N ASN A 222 15.31 -11.21 -25.07
CA ASN A 222 16.23 -12.32 -24.81
C ASN A 222 15.56 -13.53 -24.11
N GLY A 223 14.24 -13.60 -24.10
CA GLY A 223 13.44 -14.69 -23.52
C GLY A 223 12.62 -15.43 -24.56
#